data_AF-A0A2T0LXC9-F1
#
_entry.id   AF-A0A2T0LXC9-F1
#
_cell.length_a   1.000
_cell.length_b   1.000
_cell.length_c   1.000
_cell.angle_alpha   90.00
_cell.angle_beta   90.00
_cell.angle_gamma   90.00
#
_symmetry.space_group_name_H-M   'P 1'
#
loop_
_entity.id
_entity.type
_entity.pdbx_description
1 polymer ?
#
loop_
_entity_poly.entity_id
_entity_poly.type
_entity_poly.pdbx_seq_one_letter_code
_entity_poly.pdbx_strand_id
1 'polypeptide(L)'
;MAWPPTLDALKDDLGSEYKQGSDRADSQLERCLDAAVRFVQRVRPSFDYDGDPLSDLPAPTPDLELGTIRLAGRWYIRRRSPDALIAMGELGSARVPSFDADIDRLLGIGRFRGAVFA
;
A
#
# COMPACT_ATOMS: atom_id res chain seq x y z
N MET A 1 2.44 -15.72 0.13
CA MET A 1 2.39 -14.77 1.25
C MET A 1 0.97 -14.79 1.81
N ALA A 2 0.77 -14.33 3.04
CA ALA A 2 -0.51 -14.44 3.75
C ALA A 2 -1.06 -13.04 4.00
N TRP A 3 -2.34 -12.82 3.66
CA TRP A 3 -3.05 -11.59 4.01
C TRP A 3 -3.38 -11.58 5.51
N PRO A 4 -3.32 -10.42 6.20
CA PRO A 4 -2.88 -9.11 5.70
C PRO A 4 -1.35 -8.99 5.62
N PRO A 5 -0.83 -8.08 4.75
CA PRO A 5 0.60 -7.78 4.71
C PRO A 5 1.12 -7.29 6.08
N THR A 6 2.35 -7.66 6.41
CA THR A 6 2.95 -7.36 7.72
C THR A 6 3.80 -6.09 7.70
N LEU A 7 4.04 -5.52 8.89
CA LEU A 7 4.95 -4.39 9.05
C LEU A 7 6.38 -4.73 8.57
N ASP A 8 6.84 -5.95 8.83
CA ASP A 8 8.16 -6.41 8.37
C ASP A 8 8.24 -6.47 6.84
N ALA A 9 7.19 -6.96 6.16
CA ALA A 9 7.12 -6.94 4.70
C ALA A 9 7.16 -5.51 4.14
N LEU A 10 6.49 -4.56 4.79
CA LEU A 10 6.55 -3.14 4.42
C LEU A 10 7.95 -2.55 4.62
N LYS A 11 8.62 -2.84 5.73
CA LYS A 11 9.99 -2.37 5.97
C LYS A 11 10.97 -2.96 4.97
N ASP A 12 10.81 -4.25 4.65
CA ASP A 12 11.62 -4.94 3.65
C ASP A 12 11.47 -4.31 2.27
N ASP A 13 10.24 -3.92 1.91
CA ASP A 13 9.90 -3.27 0.65
C ASP A 13 10.44 -1.83 0.52
N LEU A 14 10.49 -1.10 1.64
CA LEU A 14 11.02 0.26 1.73
C LEU A 14 12.55 0.32 1.77
N GLY A 15 13.21 -0.74 2.24
CA GLY A 15 14.67 -0.87 2.25
C GLY A 15 15.31 -0.93 3.65
N SER A 16 16.62 -1.17 3.66
CA SER A 16 17.39 -1.49 4.89
C SER A 16 17.35 -0.39 5.96
N GLU A 17 17.21 0.87 5.56
CA GLU A 17 17.10 2.02 6.46
C GLU A 17 15.85 1.99 7.36
N TYR A 18 14.78 1.31 6.93
CA TYR A 18 13.54 1.17 7.70
C TYR A 18 13.50 -0.10 8.56
N LYS A 19 14.39 -1.08 8.29
CA LYS A 19 14.48 -2.31 9.10
C LYS A 19 14.98 -2.04 10.52
N GLN A 20 15.84 -1.04 10.69
CA GLN A 20 16.39 -0.62 11.99
C GLN A 20 15.68 0.63 12.55
N GLY A 21 14.43 0.85 12.13
CA GLY A 21 13.64 2.01 12.53
C GLY A 21 13.41 2.10 14.05
N SER A 22 13.26 3.33 14.54
CA SER A 22 12.80 3.58 15.93
C SER A 22 11.32 3.20 16.10
N ASP A 23 10.88 2.88 17.33
CA ASP A 23 9.47 2.59 17.68
C ASP A 23 8.48 3.63 17.13
N ARG A 24 8.88 4.90 17.10
CA ARG A 24 8.05 6.00 16.57
C ARG A 24 7.85 5.90 15.06
N ALA A 25 8.89 5.50 14.31
CA ALA A 25 8.80 5.32 12.87
C ALA A 25 7.94 4.09 12.55
N ASP A 26 8.11 3.02 13.32
CA ASP A 26 7.34 1.78 13.22
C ASP A 26 5.85 2.03 13.45
N SER A 27 5.51 2.73 14.54
CA SER A 27 4.12 3.11 14.84
C SER A 27 3.48 3.95 13.72
N GLN A 28 4.26 4.71 12.96
CA GLN A 28 3.77 5.54 11.86
C GLN A 28 3.62 4.74 10.57
N LEU A 29 4.52 3.80 10.33
CA LEU A 29 4.43 2.84 9.22
C LEU A 29 3.22 1.93 9.39
N GLU A 30 3.04 1.37 10.58
CA GLU A 30 1.92 0.50 10.93
C GLU A 30 0.57 1.20 10.70
N ARG A 31 0.42 2.46 11.14
CA ARG A 31 -0.78 3.26 10.86
C ARG A 31 -1.05 3.44 9.36
N CYS A 32 0.00 3.60 8.55
CA CYS A 32 -0.16 3.72 7.10
C CYS A 32 -0.56 2.37 6.49
N LEU A 33 0.01 1.27 6.99
CA LEU A 33 -0.31 -0.08 6.56
C LEU A 33 -1.76 -0.45 6.89
N ASP A 34 -2.20 -0.23 8.13
CA ASP A 34 -3.59 -0.44 8.56
C ASP A 34 -4.58 0.34 7.69
N ALA A 35 -4.26 1.61 7.43
CA ALA A 35 -5.08 2.44 6.57
C ALA A 35 -5.15 1.89 5.14
N ALA A 36 -4.03 1.40 4.61
CA ALA A 36 -3.94 0.86 3.25
C ALA A 36 -4.73 -0.45 3.14
N VAL A 37 -4.59 -1.35 4.11
CA VAL A 37 -5.36 -2.59 4.21
C VAL A 37 -6.86 -2.30 4.22
N ARG A 38 -7.32 -1.41 5.10
CA ARG A 38 -8.75 -1.02 5.18
C ARG A 38 -9.24 -0.38 3.89
N PHE A 39 -8.41 0.46 3.25
CA PHE A 39 -8.76 1.06 1.97
C PHE A 39 -8.95 -0.01 0.89
N VAL A 40 -7.99 -0.94 0.76
CA VAL A 40 -8.02 -2.01 -0.23
C VAL A 40 -9.23 -2.92 -0.03
N GLN A 41 -9.49 -3.37 1.21
CA GLN A 41 -10.68 -4.18 1.54
C GLN A 41 -11.97 -3.50 1.12
N ARG A 42 -12.09 -2.18 1.36
CA ARG A 42 -13.27 -1.39 0.97
C ARG A 42 -13.43 -1.27 -0.54
N VAL A 43 -12.35 -1.10 -1.30
CA VAL A 43 -12.42 -0.86 -2.75
C VAL A 43 -12.38 -2.14 -3.58
N ARG A 44 -11.92 -3.26 -3.00
CA ARG A 44 -11.83 -4.60 -3.60
C ARG A 44 -12.59 -5.65 -2.78
N PRO A 45 -13.90 -5.49 -2.51
CA PRO A 45 -14.67 -6.41 -1.67
C PRO A 45 -14.87 -7.82 -2.26
N SER A 46 -14.36 -8.09 -3.46
CA SER A 46 -14.52 -9.35 -4.18
C SER A 46 -13.50 -10.43 -3.78
N PHE A 47 -12.86 -10.29 -2.61
CA PHE A 47 -11.86 -11.22 -2.09
C PHE A 47 -12.21 -11.60 -0.66
N ASP A 48 -11.82 -12.81 -0.26
CA ASP A 48 -11.90 -13.27 1.11
C ASP A 48 -10.67 -12.83 1.92
N TYR A 49 -10.83 -11.74 2.65
CA TYR A 49 -9.75 -11.18 3.47
C TYR A 49 -9.63 -11.83 4.85
N ASP A 50 -10.65 -12.56 5.28
CA ASP A 50 -10.70 -13.18 6.61
C ASP A 50 -10.18 -14.62 6.57
N GLY A 51 -9.99 -15.18 5.37
CA GLY A 51 -9.53 -16.55 5.17
C GLY A 51 -10.57 -17.56 5.63
N ASP A 52 -11.85 -17.22 5.47
CA ASP A 52 -12.96 -18.09 5.83
C ASP A 52 -12.99 -19.29 4.86
N PRO A 53 -12.74 -20.53 5.35
CA PRO A 53 -12.74 -21.71 4.50
C PRO A 53 -14.10 -22.02 3.88
N LEU A 54 -15.18 -21.36 4.32
CA LEU A 54 -16.52 -21.48 3.76
C LEU A 54 -16.87 -20.38 2.75
N SER A 55 -15.96 -19.42 2.51
CA SER A 55 -16.18 -18.35 1.55
C SER A 55 -16.02 -18.84 0.12
N ASP A 56 -16.95 -18.46 -0.76
CA ASP A 56 -16.84 -18.66 -2.20
C ASP A 56 -15.94 -17.58 -2.88
N LEU A 57 -15.49 -16.57 -2.13
CA LEU A 57 -14.64 -15.52 -2.67
C LEU A 57 -13.19 -16.00 -2.78
N PRO A 58 -12.45 -15.57 -3.82
CA PRO A 58 -11.05 -15.91 -3.94
C PRO A 58 -10.21 -15.25 -2.84
N ALA A 59 -9.12 -15.91 -2.44
CA ALA A 59 -8.12 -15.30 -1.57
C ALA A 59 -7.43 -14.09 -2.26
N PRO A 60 -6.97 -13.08 -1.49
CA PRO A 60 -6.15 -11.99 -1.98
C PRO A 60 -4.94 -12.49 -2.79
N THR A 61 -4.72 -11.87 -3.95
CA THR A 61 -3.60 -12.24 -4.83
C THR A 61 -2.28 -11.62 -4.33
N PRO A 62 -1.12 -12.19 -4.73
CA PRO A 62 0.18 -11.58 -4.44
C PRO A 62 0.31 -10.13 -4.95
N ASP A 63 -0.29 -9.82 -6.10
CA ASP A 63 -0.31 -8.46 -6.65
C ASP A 63 -1.09 -7.49 -5.76
N LEU A 64 -2.23 -7.95 -5.20
CA LEU A 64 -3.04 -7.16 -4.29
C LEU A 64 -2.28 -6.87 -2.99
N GLU A 65 -1.54 -7.86 -2.48
CA GLU A 65 -0.69 -7.71 -1.31
C GLU A 65 0.46 -6.73 -1.56
N LEU A 66 1.24 -6.93 -2.63
CA LEU A 66 2.34 -6.04 -3.02
C LEU A 66 1.85 -4.61 -3.28
N GLY A 67 0.74 -4.45 -3.99
CA GLY A 67 0.11 -3.15 -4.22
C GLY A 67 -0.29 -2.46 -2.92
N THR A 68 -0.77 -3.21 -1.92
CA THR A 68 -1.13 -2.67 -0.60
C THR A 68 0.10 -2.19 0.17
N ILE A 69 1.19 -2.97 0.15
CA ILE A 69 2.48 -2.60 0.75
C ILE A 69 3.01 -1.30 0.12
N ARG A 70 3.06 -1.25 -1.22
CA ARG A 70 3.55 -0.06 -1.95
C ARG A 70 2.69 1.17 -1.70
N LEU A 71 1.36 0.99 -1.59
CA LEU A 71 0.43 2.07 -1.23
C LEU A 71 0.73 2.63 0.17
N ALA A 72 0.92 1.77 1.17
CA ALA A 72 1.25 2.16 2.54
C ALA A 72 2.58 2.92 2.61
N GLY A 73 3.63 2.39 1.96
CA GLY A 73 4.94 3.04 1.89
C GLY A 73 4.86 4.43 1.25
N ARG A 74 4.11 4.55 0.16
CA ARG A 74 3.90 5.84 -0.51
C ARG A 74 3.17 6.85 0.37
N TRP A 75 2.13 6.44 1.09
CA TRP A 75 1.44 7.33 2.04
C TRP A 75 2.38 7.78 3.16
N TYR A 76 3.19 6.87 3.70
CA TYR A 76 4.18 7.17 4.71
C TYR A 76 5.20 8.21 4.23
N ILE A 77 5.69 8.09 2.99
CA ILE A 77 6.65 9.03 2.40
C ILE A 77 5.99 10.40 2.17
N ARG A 78 4.78 10.45 1.61
CA ARG A 78 4.08 11.71 1.29
C ARG A 78 3.58 12.47 2.51
N ARG A 79 3.40 11.84 3.67
CA ARG A 79 2.86 12.50 4.88
C ARG A 79 3.67 13.72 5.33
N ARG A 80 4.97 13.77 5.02
CA ARG A 80 5.88 14.87 5.38
C ARG A 80 5.95 15.97 4.33
N SER A 81 5.19 15.84 3.25
CA SER A 81 5.18 16.81 2.18
C SER A 81 3.74 17.14 1.75
N PRO A 82 3.13 18.17 2.37
CA PRO A 82 1.77 18.63 2.04
C PRO A 82 1.61 18.99 0.56
N ASP A 83 2.65 19.56 -0.04
CA ASP A 83 2.70 19.93 -1.46
C ASP A 83 3.17 18.78 -2.38
N ALA A 84 3.44 17.62 -1.78
CA ALA A 84 4.04 16.44 -2.39
C ALA A 84 5.46 16.66 -2.96
N LEU A 85 6.17 17.68 -2.49
CA LEU A 85 7.59 17.92 -2.75
C LEU A 85 8.49 17.06 -1.86
N ILE A 86 9.23 16.12 -2.45
CA ILE A 86 10.32 15.42 -1.76
C ILE A 86 11.62 16.17 -2.04
N ALA A 87 12.39 16.45 -0.99
CA ALA A 87 13.73 17.02 -1.12
C ALA A 87 14.69 15.94 -1.66
N MET A 88 15.27 16.18 -2.83
CA MET A 88 16.26 15.31 -3.50
C MET A 88 17.70 15.81 -3.27
N GLY A 89 17.98 16.40 -2.09
CA GLY A 89 19.29 16.97 -1.80
C GLY A 89 19.67 18.09 -2.78
N GLU A 90 20.85 17.98 -3.41
CA GLU A 90 21.36 18.99 -4.36
C GLU A 90 20.60 19.06 -5.69
N LEU A 91 19.75 18.07 -5.99
CA LEU A 91 18.92 18.03 -7.21
C LEU A 91 17.60 18.82 -7.11
N GLY A 92 17.36 19.49 -5.98
CA GLY A 92 16.16 20.29 -5.74
C GLY A 92 14.98 19.46 -5.21
N SER A 93 13.75 19.95 -5.40
CA SER A 93 12.53 19.26 -4.94
C SER A 93 11.79 18.62 -6.12
N ALA A 94 11.38 17.36 -5.97
CA ALA A 94 10.56 16.65 -6.95
C ALA A 94 9.12 16.50 -6.46
N ARG A 95 8.14 16.69 -7.35
CA ARG A 95 6.73 16.48 -7.01
C ARG A 95 6.37 15.01 -7.17
N VAL A 96 5.91 14.38 -6.09
CA VAL A 96 5.30 13.06 -6.12
C VAL A 96 3.83 13.20 -6.49
N PRO A 97 3.39 12.68 -7.65
CA PRO A 97 1.99 12.73 -8.05
C PRO A 97 1.07 12.14 -6.98
N SER A 98 -0.22 12.48 -6.97
CA SER A 98 -1.22 11.92 -6.03
C SER A 98 -1.72 10.53 -6.43
N PHE A 99 -1.55 10.17 -7.70
CA PHE A 99 -1.83 8.85 -8.27
C PHE A 99 -0.53 8.13 -8.64
N ASP A 100 -0.53 6.79 -8.61
CA ASP A 100 0.59 5.97 -9.04
C ASP A 100 0.01 4.83 -9.90
N ALA A 101 0.28 4.89 -11.21
CA ALA A 101 -0.35 3.99 -12.16
C ALA A 101 0.05 2.52 -11.96
N ASP A 102 1.25 2.27 -11.43
CA ASP A 102 1.73 0.90 -11.23
C ASP A 102 1.10 0.29 -9.98
N ILE A 103 0.99 1.08 -8.89
CA ILE A 103 0.22 0.68 -7.70
C ILE A 103 -1.26 0.48 -8.07
N ASP A 104 -1.84 1.39 -8.84
CA ASP A 104 -3.23 1.28 -9.26
C ASP A 104 -3.48 0.02 -10.13
N ARG A 105 -2.49 -0.37 -10.95
CA ARG A 105 -2.54 -1.58 -11.76
C ARG A 105 -2.48 -2.84 -10.88
N LEU A 106 -1.57 -2.90 -9.91
CA LEU A 106 -1.46 -4.01 -8.95
C LEU A 106 -2.75 -4.20 -8.15
N LEU A 107 -3.34 -3.09 -7.70
CA LEU A 107 -4.58 -3.10 -6.93
C LEU A 107 -5.84 -3.28 -7.82
N GLY A 108 -5.69 -3.13 -9.14
CA GLY A 108 -6.81 -3.09 -10.09
C GLY A 108 -7.85 -2.05 -9.71
N ILE A 109 -7.42 -0.83 -9.42
CA ILE A 109 -8.28 0.30 -9.04
C ILE A 109 -8.22 1.41 -10.09
N GLY A 110 -9.08 2.43 -9.95
CA GLY A 110 -9.17 3.53 -10.88
C GLY A 110 -9.44 3.04 -12.31
N ARG A 111 -8.60 3.47 -13.26
CA ARG A 111 -8.70 3.08 -14.68
C ARG A 111 -8.38 1.62 -14.98
N PHE A 112 -7.80 0.89 -14.01
CA PHE A 112 -7.45 -0.53 -14.14
C PHE A 112 -8.48 -1.44 -13.48
N ARG A 113 -9.56 -0.87 -12.93
CA ARG A 113 -10.70 -1.65 -12.46
C ARG A 113 -11.39 -2.26 -13.69
N GLY A 114 -11.54 -3.58 -13.70
CA GLY A 114 -12.26 -4.29 -14.77
C GLY A 114 -13.68 -3.75 -14.95
N ALA A 115 -14.24 -3.94 -16.13
CA ALA A 115 -15.61 -3.53 -16.42
C ALA A 115 -16.57 -4.12 -15.38
N VAL A 116 -17.34 -3.25 -14.72
CA VAL A 116 -18.44 -3.67 -13.86
C VAL A 116 -19.62 -3.92 -14.80
N PHE A 117 -19.89 -5.19 -15.10
CA PHE A 117 -21.14 -5.55 -15.77
C PHE A 117 -22.25 -5.50 -14.71
N ALA A 118 -23.18 -4.57 -14.89
CA ALA A 118 -24.36 -4.38 -14.04
C ALA A 118 -25.55 -5.22 -14.56
#